data_AF-A0A0G4IEC4-F1
#
_entry.id   AF-A0A0G4IEC4-F1
#
_cell.length_a   1.000
_cell.length_b   1.000
_cell.length_c   1.000
_cell.angle_alpha   90.00
_cell.angle_beta   90.00
_cell.angle_gamma   90.00
#
_symmetry.space_group_name_H-M   'P 1'
#
loop_
_entity.id
_entity.type
_entity.pdbx_description
1 polymer ?
#
loop_
_entity_poly.entity_id
_entity_poly.type
_entity_poly.pdbx_seq_one_letter_code
_entity_poly.pdbx_strand_id
1 'polypeptide(L)'
;MPKENEDGPKSCRGRIWDAVEGDFDSPFEYFSLFLIALNVVAFIVGTIVVEGEPEGAEPCDDRCVTLNDKYAFAFDWLERISIAVFTVEYVLRLWSCVEEPAYRAKGPIGGRIRYALSFFCLCDLCALAPFYYELASGTDMTDFATAIRGFRLIRLLKAEKYLRAFTLLGKVIEENESLLVACCYYSALCTIVFSTMLWITEKGNANHANHFRSIPQSMWVTMIMLTGEMPLSEFTPLGKIITGFMCVTAVAVFAVPTAVIGSGFVRAVQQSTGKEFTVDAA
;
A
#
# COMPACT_ATOMS: atom_id res chain seq x y z
N MET A 1 6.59 16.01 26.76
CA MET A 1 5.87 16.91 27.69
C MET A 1 4.57 16.22 28.05
N PRO A 2 4.33 15.84 29.32
CA PRO A 2 3.08 15.20 29.70
C PRO A 2 1.96 16.24 29.58
N LYS A 3 0.86 15.90 28.89
CA LYS A 3 -0.33 16.75 28.82
C LYS A 3 -0.93 16.84 30.22
N GLU A 4 -0.87 18.02 30.83
CA GLU A 4 -1.59 18.30 32.07
C GLU A 4 -3.10 18.09 31.85
N ASN A 5 -3.71 17.43 32.83
CA ASN A 5 -5.13 17.13 32.92
C ASN A 5 -5.94 18.42 33.12
N GLU A 6 -6.27 19.11 32.03
CA GLU A 6 -7.38 20.06 31.99
C GLU A 6 -8.49 19.48 31.12
N ASP A 7 -9.40 18.70 31.69
CA ASP A 7 -10.68 18.44 31.02
C ASP A 7 -11.77 18.28 32.09
N GLY A 8 -12.73 19.22 32.08
CA GLY A 8 -14.02 19.04 32.75
C GLY A 8 -14.80 17.85 32.16
N PRO A 9 -16.05 17.60 32.58
CA PRO A 9 -16.83 16.49 32.05
C PRO A 9 -16.94 16.59 30.52
N LYS A 10 -16.31 15.64 29.82
CA LYS A 10 -16.30 15.59 28.35
C LYS A 10 -17.72 15.44 27.82
N SER A 11 -18.07 16.25 26.82
CA SER A 11 -19.30 16.11 26.05
C SER A 11 -19.44 14.69 25.48
N CYS A 12 -20.67 14.20 25.31
CA CYS A 12 -20.95 12.92 24.64
C CYS A 12 -20.23 12.81 23.28
N ARG A 13 -20.08 13.93 22.56
CA ARG A 13 -19.37 13.98 21.28
C ARG A 13 -17.86 13.78 21.44
N GLY A 14 -17.26 14.33 22.50
CA GLY A 14 -15.85 14.12 22.85
C GLY A 14 -15.56 12.68 23.22
N ARG A 15 -16.45 12.03 23.97
CA ARG A 15 -16.32 10.60 24.30
C ARG A 15 -16.36 9.70 23.05
N ILE A 16 -17.18 10.06 22.06
CA ILE A 16 -17.25 9.35 20.78
C ILE A 16 -15.98 9.58 19.94
N TRP A 17 -15.46 10.82 19.92
CA TRP A 17 -14.17 11.10 19.28
C TRP A 17 -13.05 10.26 19.90
N ASP A 18 -12.98 10.21 21.22
CA ASP A 18 -11.97 9.42 21.94
C ASP A 18 -12.12 7.92 21.62
N ALA A 19 -13.34 7.38 21.56
CA ALA A 19 -13.56 5.97 21.25
C ALA A 19 -13.22 5.58 19.79
N VAL A 20 -13.31 6.52 18.84
CA VAL A 20 -13.15 6.23 17.39
C VAL A 20 -11.81 6.73 16.83
N GLU A 21 -11.16 7.66 17.52
CA GLU A 21 -9.91 8.33 17.13
C GLU A 21 -8.87 8.40 18.26
N GLY A 22 -9.27 8.59 19.51
CA GLY A 22 -8.39 9.01 20.60
C GLY A 22 -7.73 7.92 21.44
N ASP A 23 -8.41 6.80 21.71
CA ASP A 23 -7.89 5.69 22.51
C ASP A 23 -7.24 4.63 21.61
N PHE A 24 -5.91 4.61 21.63
CA PHE A 24 -5.12 3.47 21.19
C PHE A 24 -5.40 2.31 22.14
N ASP A 25 -5.60 1.09 21.62
CA ASP A 25 -5.85 -0.13 22.40
C ASP A 25 -7.34 -0.35 22.79
N SER A 26 -8.28 0.23 22.03
CA SER A 26 -9.71 0.05 22.29
C SER A 26 -10.27 -1.27 21.73
N PRO A 27 -11.29 -1.90 22.33
CA PRO A 27 -11.93 -3.10 21.77
C PRO A 27 -12.49 -2.89 20.35
N PHE A 28 -12.92 -1.66 20.04
CA PHE A 28 -13.45 -1.30 18.74
C PHE A 28 -12.36 -1.25 17.65
N GLU A 29 -11.15 -0.85 18.01
CA GLU A 29 -9.97 -0.89 17.14
C GLU A 29 -9.63 -2.33 16.76
N TYR A 30 -9.48 -3.23 17.74
CA TYR A 30 -9.20 -4.65 17.48
C TYR A 30 -10.28 -5.29 16.62
N PHE A 31 -11.54 -4.97 16.88
CA PHE A 31 -12.66 -5.43 16.06
C PHE A 31 -12.56 -4.94 14.61
N SER A 32 -12.24 -3.66 14.41
CA SER A 32 -12.07 -3.07 13.08
C SER A 32 -10.88 -3.68 12.33
N LEU A 33 -9.74 -3.89 13.00
CA LEU A 33 -8.56 -4.56 12.46
C LEU A 33 -8.84 -6.00 12.06
N PHE A 34 -9.51 -6.76 12.94
CA PHE A 34 -9.95 -8.12 12.65
C PHE A 34 -10.85 -8.16 11.41
N LEU A 35 -11.80 -7.23 11.32
CA LEU A 35 -12.72 -7.16 10.20
C LEU A 35 -11.99 -6.75 8.91
N ILE A 36 -11.02 -5.83 8.93
CA ILE A 36 -10.15 -5.52 7.79
C ILE A 36 -9.40 -6.79 7.33
N ALA A 37 -8.73 -7.47 8.25
CA ALA A 37 -7.97 -8.69 7.95
C ALA A 37 -8.86 -9.78 7.35
N LEU A 38 -10.04 -9.99 7.94
CA LEU A 38 -11.03 -10.94 7.44
C LEU A 38 -11.49 -10.60 6.02
N ASN A 39 -11.76 -9.33 5.71
CA ASN A 39 -12.14 -8.90 4.36
C ASN A 39 -11.01 -9.10 3.34
N VAL A 40 -9.77 -8.88 3.74
CA VAL A 40 -8.60 -9.04 2.87
C VAL A 40 -8.38 -10.52 2.58
N VAL A 41 -8.45 -11.38 3.58
CA VAL A 41 -8.40 -12.84 3.40
C VAL A 41 -9.55 -13.30 2.52
N ALA A 42 -10.78 -12.81 2.77
CA ALA A 42 -11.93 -13.12 1.94
C ALA A 42 -11.74 -12.67 0.49
N PHE A 43 -11.17 -11.48 0.26
CA PHE A 43 -10.84 -11.02 -1.09
C PHE A 43 -9.83 -11.94 -1.78
N ILE A 44 -8.73 -12.28 -1.10
CA ILE A 44 -7.69 -13.19 -1.64
C ILE A 44 -8.29 -14.56 -1.95
N VAL A 45 -8.98 -15.18 -0.98
CA VAL A 45 -9.63 -16.49 -1.16
C VAL A 45 -10.68 -16.44 -2.26
N GLY A 46 -11.43 -15.35 -2.37
CA GLY A 46 -12.42 -15.14 -3.42
C GLY A 46 -11.82 -15.17 -4.83
N THR A 47 -10.54 -14.81 -5.01
CA THR A 47 -9.86 -14.89 -6.32
C THR A 47 -9.38 -16.30 -6.70
N ILE A 48 -9.44 -17.26 -5.78
CA ILE A 48 -9.03 -18.63 -6.07
C ILE A 48 -10.05 -19.25 -7.02
N VAL A 49 -9.53 -19.75 -8.13
CA VAL A 49 -10.30 -20.49 -9.14
C VAL A 49 -10.38 -21.95 -8.73
N VAL A 50 -11.59 -22.51 -8.74
CA VAL A 50 -11.83 -23.92 -8.40
C VAL A 50 -12.56 -24.60 -9.55
N GLU A 51 -12.22 -25.85 -9.81
CA GLU A 51 -12.93 -26.68 -10.78
C GLU A 51 -14.36 -26.94 -10.31
N GLY A 52 -15.34 -26.80 -11.22
CA GLY A 52 -16.68 -27.36 -11.00
C GLY A 52 -16.62 -28.90 -11.12
N GLU A 53 -17.02 -29.63 -10.08
CA GLU A 53 -16.99 -31.11 -10.08
C GLU A 53 -17.99 -31.77 -11.07
N PRO A 54 -17.75 -33.01 -11.57
CA PRO A 54 -16.47 -33.74 -11.64
C PRO A 54 -16.14 -34.50 -12.95
N GLU A 55 -14.87 -34.93 -12.99
CA GLU A 55 -14.21 -36.04 -13.72
C GLU A 55 -13.90 -35.92 -15.22
N GLY A 56 -12.61 -35.66 -15.50
CA GLY A 56 -11.96 -36.09 -16.75
C GLY A 56 -11.67 -35.02 -17.80
N ALA A 57 -11.89 -33.73 -17.51
CA ALA A 57 -11.55 -32.64 -18.42
C ALA A 57 -10.24 -31.95 -17.99
N GLU A 58 -9.44 -31.55 -18.98
CA GLU A 58 -8.17 -30.86 -18.83
C GLU A 58 -8.27 -29.62 -17.91
N PRO A 59 -7.20 -29.27 -17.18
CA PRO A 59 -7.19 -28.13 -16.27
C PRO A 59 -7.35 -26.84 -17.08
N CYS A 60 -8.50 -26.18 -16.90
CA CYS A 60 -8.90 -24.88 -17.43
C CYS A 60 -9.44 -24.86 -18.88
N ASP A 61 -10.68 -25.34 -19.05
CA ASP A 61 -11.60 -24.97 -20.14
C ASP A 61 -12.93 -24.47 -19.52
N ASP A 62 -13.47 -23.34 -20.01
CA ASP A 62 -14.75 -22.60 -19.84
C ASP A 62 -15.66 -22.79 -18.58
N ARG A 63 -15.25 -23.57 -17.58
CA ARG A 63 -16.03 -24.00 -16.41
C ARG A 63 -15.36 -23.66 -15.07
N CYS A 64 -14.26 -22.91 -15.12
CA CYS A 64 -13.58 -22.36 -13.96
C CYS A 64 -14.44 -21.27 -13.32
N VAL A 65 -14.90 -21.50 -12.09
CA VAL A 65 -15.61 -20.49 -11.29
C VAL A 65 -14.72 -20.03 -10.14
N THR A 66 -14.85 -18.77 -9.74
CA THR A 66 -14.14 -18.27 -8.57
C THR A 66 -14.82 -18.77 -7.29
N LEU A 67 -14.06 -18.90 -6.21
CA LEU A 67 -14.65 -19.17 -4.89
C LEU A 67 -15.64 -18.10 -4.46
N ASN A 68 -15.44 -16.85 -4.90
CA ASN A 68 -16.39 -15.77 -4.69
C ASN A 68 -17.76 -16.11 -5.31
N ASP A 69 -17.79 -16.52 -6.59
CA ASP A 69 -19.04 -16.88 -7.28
C ASP A 69 -19.71 -18.10 -6.64
N LYS A 70 -18.92 -19.12 -6.28
CA LYS A 70 -19.43 -20.37 -5.67
C LYS A 70 -20.08 -20.13 -4.30
N TYR A 71 -19.53 -19.22 -3.50
CA TYR A 71 -20.03 -18.88 -2.17
C TYR A 71 -20.49 -17.42 -2.07
N ALA A 72 -21.08 -16.89 -3.14
CA ALA A 72 -21.43 -15.47 -3.28
C ALA A 72 -22.23 -14.95 -2.08
N PHE A 73 -23.15 -15.74 -1.56
CA PHE A 73 -23.92 -15.38 -0.36
C PHE A 73 -23.03 -15.02 0.83
N ALA A 74 -22.04 -15.86 1.17
CA ALA A 74 -21.19 -15.61 2.33
C ALA A 74 -20.29 -14.38 2.12
N PHE A 75 -19.68 -14.25 0.94
CA PHE A 75 -18.82 -13.12 0.59
C PHE A 75 -19.59 -11.79 0.56
N ASP A 76 -20.78 -11.76 -0.05
CA ASP A 76 -21.63 -10.57 -0.13
C ASP A 76 -22.10 -10.10 1.24
N TRP A 77 -22.51 -11.03 2.12
CA TRP A 77 -22.93 -10.66 3.48
C TRP A 77 -21.77 -10.12 4.30
N LEU A 78 -20.61 -10.76 4.21
CA LEU A 78 -19.40 -10.30 4.88
C LEU A 78 -19.04 -8.88 4.42
N GLU A 79 -19.09 -8.61 3.12
CA GLU A 79 -18.83 -7.29 2.55
C GLU A 79 -19.85 -6.26 3.03
N ARG A 80 -21.16 -6.55 2.95
CA ARG A 80 -22.23 -5.64 3.37
C ARG A 80 -22.14 -5.27 4.86
N ILE A 81 -21.92 -6.26 5.74
CA ILE A 81 -21.75 -6.02 7.18
C ILE A 81 -20.53 -5.13 7.41
N SER A 82 -19.43 -5.43 6.73
CA SER A 82 -18.17 -4.70 6.87
C SER A 82 -18.29 -3.24 6.46
N ILE A 83 -18.96 -3.00 5.33
CA ILE A 83 -19.18 -1.65 4.82
C ILE A 83 -20.16 -0.88 5.68
N ALA A 84 -21.19 -1.53 6.24
CA ALA A 84 -22.10 -0.90 7.18
C ALA A 84 -21.34 -0.40 8.41
N VAL A 85 -20.48 -1.25 9.00
CA VAL A 85 -19.62 -0.89 10.14
C VAL A 85 -18.70 0.27 9.79
N PHE A 86 -17.96 0.20 8.68
CA PHE A 86 -17.03 1.26 8.27
C PHE A 86 -17.72 2.56 7.85
N THR A 87 -18.94 2.49 7.32
CA THR A 87 -19.73 3.69 7.02
C THR A 87 -20.15 4.38 8.31
N VAL A 88 -20.64 3.62 9.29
CA VAL A 88 -21.01 4.16 10.60
C VAL A 88 -19.79 4.79 11.28
N GLU A 89 -18.66 4.09 11.27
CA GLU A 89 -17.38 4.60 11.77
C GLU A 89 -17.00 5.93 11.09
N TYR A 90 -17.07 6.00 9.76
CA TYR A 90 -16.76 7.21 8.99
C TYR A 90 -17.67 8.40 9.35
N VAL A 91 -18.99 8.15 9.46
CA VAL A 91 -19.96 9.18 9.82
C VAL A 91 -19.74 9.66 11.27
N LEU A 92 -19.48 8.75 12.20
CA LEU A 92 -19.18 9.10 13.59
C LEU A 92 -17.92 9.95 13.70
N ARG A 93 -16.87 9.64 12.92
CA ARG A 93 -15.66 10.47 12.83
C ARG A 93 -15.95 11.87 12.32
N LEU A 94 -16.63 11.98 11.18
CA LEU A 94 -16.95 13.28 10.59
C LEU A 94 -17.86 14.13 11.49
N TRP A 95 -18.75 13.49 12.24
CA TRP A 95 -19.61 14.17 13.20
C TRP A 95 -18.85 14.68 14.42
N SER A 96 -17.90 13.88 14.94
CA SER A 96 -17.16 14.16 16.18
C SER A 96 -15.86 14.95 16.00
N CYS A 97 -15.31 15.05 14.78
CA CYS A 97 -14.01 15.68 14.48
C CYS A 97 -13.87 17.15 14.90
N VAL A 98 -14.97 17.87 15.11
CA VAL A 98 -14.96 19.28 15.53
C VAL A 98 -14.60 19.44 17.02
N GLU A 99 -14.43 18.34 17.76
CA GLU A 99 -13.87 18.37 19.12
C GLU A 99 -12.36 18.58 19.15
N GLU A 100 -11.63 18.12 18.13
CA GLU A 100 -10.19 18.30 18.03
C GLU A 100 -9.85 19.79 17.81
N PRO A 101 -8.95 20.39 18.60
CA PRO A 101 -8.58 21.81 18.48
C PRO A 101 -8.18 22.23 17.06
N ALA A 102 -7.49 21.34 16.32
CA ALA A 102 -7.02 21.60 14.95
C ALA A 102 -8.14 21.79 13.92
N TYR A 103 -9.29 21.14 14.13
CA TYR A 103 -10.48 21.25 13.27
C TYR A 103 -11.49 22.25 13.82
N ARG A 104 -11.60 22.37 15.15
CA ARG A 104 -12.46 23.34 15.84
C ARG A 104 -12.16 24.77 15.42
N ALA A 105 -10.89 25.11 15.20
CA ALA A 105 -10.44 26.46 14.82
C ALA A 105 -11.03 26.98 13.50
N LYS A 106 -11.49 26.10 12.58
CA LYS A 106 -12.09 26.49 11.30
C LYS A 106 -13.63 26.51 11.31
N GLY A 107 -14.24 26.42 12.49
CA GLY A 107 -15.68 26.39 12.67
C GLY A 107 -16.31 25.03 12.31
N PRO A 108 -17.64 24.89 12.49
CA PRO A 108 -18.33 23.59 12.44
C PRO A 108 -18.42 22.97 11.04
N ILE A 109 -18.38 23.77 9.98
CA ILE A 109 -18.43 23.28 8.59
C ILE A 109 -17.01 23.20 8.00
N GLY A 110 -16.20 24.25 8.19
CA GLY A 110 -14.82 24.29 7.69
C GLY A 110 -13.91 23.25 8.34
N GLY A 111 -14.12 22.95 9.63
CA GLY A 111 -13.40 21.88 10.33
C GLY A 111 -13.70 20.50 9.78
N ARG A 112 -14.97 20.21 9.46
CA ARG A 112 -15.41 18.93 8.89
C ARG A 112 -14.89 18.72 7.48
N ILE A 113 -14.97 19.74 6.63
CA ILE A 113 -14.43 19.67 5.26
C ILE A 113 -12.92 19.42 5.30
N ARG A 114 -12.19 20.11 6.19
CA ARG A 114 -10.75 19.88 6.36
C ARG A 114 -10.45 18.44 6.79
N TYR A 115 -11.24 17.88 7.71
CA TYR A 115 -11.08 16.50 8.14
C TYR A 115 -11.41 15.50 7.01
N ALA A 116 -12.51 15.72 6.28
CA ALA A 116 -12.91 14.91 5.14
C ALA A 116 -11.85 14.86 4.02
N LEU A 117 -11.10 15.95 3.84
CA LEU A 117 -9.98 16.04 2.89
C LEU A 117 -8.63 15.58 3.46
N SER A 118 -8.58 15.07 4.69
CA SER A 118 -7.36 14.48 5.23
C SER A 118 -7.05 13.15 4.54
N PHE A 119 -5.76 12.81 4.40
CA PHE A 119 -5.31 11.60 3.69
C PHE A 119 -6.02 10.34 4.17
N PHE A 120 -6.06 10.10 5.49
CA PHE A 120 -6.71 8.92 6.06
C PHE A 120 -8.23 8.90 5.84
N CYS A 121 -8.89 10.06 5.91
CA CYS A 121 -10.33 10.15 5.64
C CYS A 121 -10.66 9.93 4.15
N LEU A 122 -9.78 10.36 3.24
CA LEU A 122 -9.88 10.03 1.82
C LEU A 122 -9.66 8.54 1.56
N CYS A 123 -8.70 7.89 2.24
CA CYS A 123 -8.54 6.44 2.19
C CYS A 123 -9.80 5.71 2.65
N ASP A 124 -10.43 6.15 3.75
CA ASP A 124 -11.71 5.60 4.22
C ASP A 124 -12.80 5.72 3.16
N LEU A 125 -12.93 6.89 2.52
CA LEU A 125 -13.92 7.12 1.47
C LEU A 125 -13.66 6.25 0.23
N CYS A 126 -12.40 6.16 -0.21
CA CYS A 126 -12.00 5.31 -1.34
C CYS A 126 -12.25 3.82 -1.06
N ALA A 127 -12.11 3.37 0.19
CA ALA A 127 -12.41 2.00 0.59
C ALA A 127 -13.92 1.67 0.56
N LEU A 128 -14.78 2.68 0.77
CA LEU A 128 -16.24 2.58 0.70
C LEU A 128 -16.78 2.75 -0.73
N ALA A 129 -16.07 3.51 -1.56
CA ALA A 129 -16.50 3.89 -2.91
C ALA A 129 -16.95 2.72 -3.81
N PRO A 130 -16.26 1.56 -3.86
CA PRO A 130 -16.65 0.46 -4.74
C PRO A 130 -18.08 -0.02 -4.54
N PHE A 131 -18.49 -0.17 -3.28
CA PHE A 131 -19.82 -0.69 -2.96
C PHE A 131 -20.91 0.32 -3.28
N TYR A 132 -20.72 1.59 -2.92
CA TYR A 132 -21.69 2.63 -3.24
C TYR A 132 -21.79 2.87 -4.74
N TYR A 133 -20.68 2.71 -5.47
CA TYR A 133 -20.66 2.75 -6.92
C TYR A 133 -21.45 1.58 -7.54
N GLU A 134 -21.21 0.34 -7.11
CA GLU A 134 -21.96 -0.83 -7.57
C GLU A 134 -23.45 -0.73 -7.24
N LEU A 135 -23.79 -0.21 -6.05
CA LEU A 135 -25.19 0.02 -5.66
C LEU A 135 -25.88 1.07 -6.54
N ALA A 136 -25.14 2.12 -6.96
CA ALA A 136 -25.68 3.20 -7.77
C ALA A 136 -25.72 2.89 -9.28
N SER A 137 -24.76 2.09 -9.77
CA SER A 137 -24.63 1.74 -11.20
C SER A 137 -25.49 0.54 -11.63
N GLY A 138 -26.04 -0.24 -10.69
CA GLY A 138 -26.85 -1.42 -11.00
C GLY A 138 -26.00 -2.60 -11.49
N THR A 139 -26.61 -3.53 -12.23
CA THR A 139 -25.95 -4.77 -12.70
C THR A 139 -25.12 -4.59 -13.97
N ASP A 140 -24.96 -3.37 -14.49
CA ASP A 140 -24.17 -3.11 -15.70
C ASP A 140 -22.67 -3.16 -15.37
N MET A 141 -22.16 -4.39 -15.36
CA MET A 141 -20.76 -4.74 -15.14
C MET A 141 -19.91 -4.26 -16.34
N THR A 142 -19.44 -3.03 -16.27
CA THR A 142 -18.35 -2.54 -17.13
C THR A 142 -17.01 -3.03 -16.59
N ASP A 143 -15.98 -3.17 -17.45
CA ASP A 143 -14.60 -3.47 -17.03
C ASP A 143 -14.10 -2.52 -15.92
N PHE A 144 -14.65 -1.31 -15.89
CA PHE A 144 -14.40 -0.30 -14.86
C PHE A 144 -14.89 -0.71 -13.47
N ALA A 145 -16.01 -1.41 -13.34
CA ALA A 145 -16.50 -1.93 -12.06
C ALA A 145 -15.50 -2.95 -11.48
N THR A 146 -14.95 -3.83 -12.32
CA THR A 146 -13.90 -4.79 -11.93
C THR A 146 -12.63 -4.08 -11.46
N ALA A 147 -12.19 -3.01 -12.15
CA ALA A 147 -11.04 -2.22 -11.72
C ALA A 147 -11.28 -1.52 -10.37
N ILE A 148 -12.48 -0.97 -10.16
CA ILE A 148 -12.87 -0.29 -8.91
C ILE A 148 -12.88 -1.26 -7.72
N ARG A 149 -13.18 -2.56 -7.91
CA ARG A 149 -13.11 -3.54 -6.82
C ARG A 149 -11.73 -3.62 -6.17
N GLY A 150 -10.65 -3.31 -6.90
CA GLY A 150 -9.31 -3.20 -6.36
C GLY A 150 -9.18 -2.13 -5.25
N PHE A 151 -9.98 -1.07 -5.29
CA PHE A 151 -10.01 -0.05 -4.23
C PHE A 151 -10.52 -0.59 -2.90
N ARG A 152 -11.17 -1.75 -2.85
CA ARG A 152 -11.51 -2.40 -1.57
C ARG A 152 -10.26 -2.68 -0.75
N LEU A 153 -9.10 -2.96 -1.38
CA LEU A 153 -7.80 -3.14 -0.71
C LEU A 153 -7.26 -1.85 -0.08
N ILE A 154 -7.74 -0.67 -0.48
CA ILE A 154 -7.38 0.61 0.17
C ILE A 154 -7.78 0.58 1.65
N ARG A 155 -8.76 -0.25 2.05
CA ARG A 155 -9.09 -0.44 3.48
C ARG A 155 -7.91 -0.97 4.31
N LEU A 156 -6.90 -1.60 3.69
CA LEU A 156 -5.64 -1.95 4.35
C LEU A 156 -4.91 -0.70 4.86
N LEU A 157 -5.00 0.42 4.16
CA LEU A 157 -4.43 1.69 4.61
C LEU A 157 -5.16 2.23 5.83
N LYS A 158 -6.37 1.77 6.16
CA LYS A 158 -7.00 2.09 7.45
C LYS A 158 -6.24 1.46 8.61
N ALA A 159 -5.59 0.31 8.39
CA ALA A 159 -4.79 -0.35 9.41
C ALA A 159 -3.59 0.51 9.85
N GLU A 160 -3.07 1.35 8.96
CA GLU A 160 -1.96 2.26 9.25
C GLU A 160 -2.29 3.27 10.35
N LYS A 161 -3.56 3.70 10.48
CA LYS A 161 -3.94 4.61 11.58
C LYS A 161 -3.59 4.03 12.95
N TYR A 162 -3.64 2.71 13.07
CA TYR A 162 -3.34 1.96 14.28
C TYR A 162 -1.85 1.62 14.38
N LEU A 163 -1.25 1.17 13.28
CA LEU A 163 0.16 0.75 13.23
C LEU A 163 1.15 1.93 13.25
N ARG A 164 0.74 3.12 12.78
CA ARG A 164 1.55 4.34 12.59
C ARG A 164 2.88 4.11 11.86
N ALA A 165 3.00 3.03 11.08
CA ALA A 165 4.23 2.61 10.42
C ALA A 165 4.64 3.57 9.28
N PHE A 166 3.68 3.99 8.45
CA PHE A 166 3.86 5.02 7.42
C PHE A 166 4.08 6.41 7.99
N THR A 167 3.53 6.73 9.16
CA THR A 167 3.86 8.00 9.83
C THR A 167 5.34 8.03 10.23
N LEU A 168 5.85 6.92 10.74
CA LEU A 168 7.27 6.76 11.07
C LEU A 168 8.14 6.80 9.82
N LEU A 169 7.77 6.02 8.79
CA LEU A 169 8.45 6.00 7.50
C LEU A 169 8.49 7.39 6.86
N GLY A 170 7.37 8.13 6.90
CA GLY A 170 7.26 9.48 6.36
C GLY A 170 8.24 10.45 7.01
N LYS A 171 8.39 10.38 8.34
CA LYS A 171 9.41 11.18 9.05
C LYS A 171 10.83 10.81 8.61
N VAL A 172 11.12 9.52 8.49
CA VAL A 172 12.45 9.06 8.02
C VAL A 172 12.73 9.56 6.60
N ILE A 173 11.73 9.56 5.73
CA ILE A 173 11.86 10.09 4.36
C ILE A 173 12.08 11.61 4.38
N GLU A 174 11.28 12.35 5.14
CA GLU A 174 11.40 13.82 5.27
C GLU A 174 12.78 14.23 5.80
N GLU A 175 13.28 13.53 6.81
CA GLU A 175 14.62 13.78 7.37
C GLU A 175 15.76 13.48 6.41
N ASN A 176 15.54 12.59 5.42
CA ASN A 176 16.56 12.14 4.47
C ASN A 176 16.21 12.46 3.01
N GLU A 177 15.30 13.42 2.77
CA GLU A 177 14.70 13.64 1.46
C GLU A 177 15.75 13.93 0.38
N SER A 178 16.75 14.75 0.71
CA SER A 178 17.79 15.17 -0.22
C SER A 178 18.63 13.98 -0.70
N LEU A 179 18.93 13.05 0.21
CA LEU A 179 19.71 11.86 -0.09
C LEU A 179 18.87 10.83 -0.87
N LEU A 180 17.61 10.63 -0.50
CA LEU A 180 16.70 9.73 -1.20
C LEU A 180 16.41 10.21 -2.62
N VAL A 181 16.18 11.52 -2.81
CA VAL A 181 16.02 12.13 -4.15
C VAL A 181 17.27 11.92 -5.00
N ALA A 182 18.47 12.10 -4.42
CA ALA A 182 19.71 11.80 -5.12
C ALA A 182 19.81 10.32 -5.50
N CYS A 183 19.43 9.39 -4.62
CA CYS A 183 19.40 7.95 -4.92
C CYS A 183 18.43 7.63 -6.07
N CYS A 184 17.23 8.22 -6.06
CA CYS A 184 16.27 8.06 -7.15
C CYS A 184 16.83 8.61 -8.48
N TYR A 185 17.48 9.77 -8.45
CA TYR A 185 18.13 10.36 -9.62
C TYR A 185 19.22 9.44 -10.19
N TYR A 186 20.13 8.95 -9.35
CA TYR A 186 21.18 8.02 -9.78
C TYR A 186 20.63 6.69 -10.29
N SER A 187 19.56 6.16 -9.66
CA SER A 187 18.87 4.94 -10.11
C SER A 187 18.26 5.11 -11.50
N ALA A 188 17.58 6.24 -11.74
CA ALA A 188 17.01 6.59 -13.04
C ALA A 188 18.11 6.75 -14.10
N LEU A 189 19.20 7.44 -13.76
CA LEU A 189 20.35 7.62 -14.65
C LEU A 189 20.97 6.27 -15.04
N CYS A 190 21.23 5.40 -14.06
CA CYS A 190 21.76 4.05 -14.31
C CYS A 190 20.82 3.24 -15.20
N THR A 191 19.51 3.29 -14.93
CA THR A 191 18.49 2.59 -15.74
C THR A 191 18.54 3.04 -17.20
N ILE A 192 18.62 4.34 -17.47
CA ILE A 192 18.67 4.89 -18.84
C ILE A 192 19.99 4.50 -19.53
N VAL A 193 21.13 4.62 -18.84
CA VAL A 193 22.44 4.31 -19.41
C VAL A 193 22.57 2.82 -19.72
N PHE A 194 22.30 1.95 -18.76
CA PHE A 194 22.41 0.50 -18.95
C PHE A 194 21.37 -0.06 -19.92
N SER A 195 20.13 0.45 -19.91
CA SER A 195 19.12 0.02 -20.89
C SER A 195 19.50 0.40 -22.32
N THR A 196 20.14 1.56 -22.52
CA THR A 196 20.67 1.97 -23.83
C THR A 196 21.82 1.07 -24.25
N MET A 197 22.77 0.79 -23.35
CA MET A 197 23.90 -0.12 -23.64
C MET A 197 23.44 -1.53 -23.98
N LEU A 198 22.52 -2.10 -23.18
CA LEU A 198 21.96 -3.43 -23.41
C LEU A 198 21.11 -3.48 -24.68
N TRP A 199 20.35 -2.42 -24.98
CA TRP A 199 19.66 -2.33 -26.27
C TRP A 199 20.66 -2.38 -27.44
N ILE A 200 21.77 -1.65 -27.37
CA ILE A 200 22.79 -1.66 -28.43
C ILE A 200 23.38 -3.06 -28.63
N THR A 201 23.69 -3.78 -27.55
CA THR A 201 24.34 -5.10 -27.63
C THR A 201 23.37 -6.26 -27.88
N GLU A 202 22.12 -6.15 -27.43
CA GLU A 202 21.16 -7.27 -27.41
C GLU A 202 20.01 -7.13 -28.41
N LYS A 203 19.85 -5.98 -29.10
CA LYS A 203 18.77 -5.80 -30.11
C LYS A 203 18.78 -6.85 -31.24
N GLY A 204 19.93 -7.48 -31.50
CA GLY A 204 20.09 -8.55 -32.49
C GLY A 204 20.14 -9.96 -31.90
N ASN A 205 19.95 -10.13 -30.59
CA ASN A 205 20.00 -11.42 -29.92
C ASN A 205 18.66 -12.15 -30.07
N ALA A 206 18.66 -13.30 -30.74
CA ALA A 206 17.47 -14.13 -30.96
C ALA A 206 16.81 -14.59 -29.64
N ASN A 207 17.62 -14.82 -28.60
CA ASN A 207 17.15 -15.32 -27.31
C ASN A 207 16.40 -14.26 -26.50
N HIS A 208 16.56 -12.97 -26.84
CA HIS A 208 15.99 -11.84 -26.11
C HIS A 208 15.26 -10.81 -27.00
N ALA A 209 14.80 -11.24 -28.19
CA ALA A 209 14.18 -10.39 -29.19
C ALA A 209 12.91 -9.64 -28.71
N ASN A 210 12.28 -10.08 -27.63
CA ASN A 210 11.11 -9.41 -27.04
C ASN A 210 11.47 -8.40 -25.95
N HIS A 211 12.69 -8.40 -25.43
CA HIS A 211 13.08 -7.54 -24.31
C HIS A 211 13.85 -6.28 -24.75
N PHE A 212 14.58 -6.37 -25.87
CA PHE A 212 15.48 -5.31 -26.33
C PHE A 212 15.10 -4.69 -27.69
N ARG A 213 13.80 -4.57 -28.01
CA ARG A 213 13.38 -3.96 -29.31
C ARG A 213 13.53 -2.44 -29.31
N SER A 214 13.29 -1.81 -28.17
CA SER A 214 13.39 -0.36 -27.97
C SER A 214 14.00 -0.06 -26.62
N ILE A 215 14.62 1.12 -26.46
CA ILE A 215 15.21 1.53 -25.17
C ILE A 215 14.16 1.49 -24.04
N PRO A 216 12.93 2.03 -24.18
CA PRO A 216 11.92 1.93 -23.12
C PRO A 216 11.54 0.49 -22.75
N GLN A 217 11.54 -0.43 -23.71
CA GLN A 217 11.28 -1.84 -23.43
C GLN A 217 12.44 -2.48 -22.67
N SER A 218 13.67 -2.15 -23.03
CA SER A 218 14.88 -2.58 -22.31
C SER A 218 14.90 -2.05 -20.87
N MET A 219 14.38 -0.85 -20.61
CA MET A 219 14.35 -0.23 -19.28
C MET A 219 13.65 -1.09 -18.23
N TRP A 220 12.56 -1.79 -18.60
CA TRP A 220 11.86 -2.69 -17.67
C TRP A 220 12.77 -3.81 -17.16
N VAL A 221 13.46 -4.50 -18.08
CA VAL A 221 14.35 -5.60 -17.72
C VAL A 221 15.61 -5.08 -17.02
N THR A 222 16.15 -3.94 -17.45
CA THR A 222 17.27 -3.29 -16.76
C THR A 222 16.92 -2.88 -15.33
N MET A 223 15.70 -2.39 -15.08
CA MET A 223 15.26 -2.02 -13.73
C MET A 223 15.22 -3.24 -12.81
N ILE A 224 14.70 -4.38 -13.28
CA ILE A 224 14.71 -5.65 -12.55
C ILE A 224 16.15 -6.07 -12.24
N MET A 225 17.04 -5.99 -13.22
CA MET A 225 18.45 -6.35 -13.02
C MET A 225 19.21 -5.40 -12.08
N LEU A 226 18.86 -4.12 -12.07
CA LEU A 226 19.45 -3.16 -11.13
C LEU A 226 19.01 -3.44 -9.69
N THR A 227 17.85 -4.09 -9.47
CA THR A 227 17.42 -4.54 -8.14
C THR A 227 18.11 -5.82 -7.65
N GLY A 228 18.92 -6.46 -8.50
CA GLY A 228 19.69 -7.67 -8.16
C GLY A 228 19.11 -8.99 -8.69
N GLU A 229 17.94 -8.94 -9.32
CA GLU A 229 17.29 -10.11 -9.95
C GLU A 229 17.78 -10.30 -11.40
N MET A 230 18.19 -11.51 -11.78
CA MET A 230 18.72 -11.76 -13.13
C MET A 230 17.84 -12.76 -13.92
N PRO A 231 16.73 -12.30 -14.53
CA PRO A 231 15.77 -13.17 -15.21
C PRO A 231 16.28 -13.71 -16.56
N LEU A 232 17.34 -13.12 -17.13
CA LEU A 232 17.93 -13.51 -18.41
C LEU A 232 19.39 -13.91 -18.22
N SER A 233 19.82 -15.01 -18.84
CA SER A 233 21.18 -15.56 -18.72
C SER A 233 21.97 -15.62 -20.03
N GLU A 234 21.30 -15.47 -21.17
CA GLU A 234 21.85 -15.72 -22.52
C GLU A 234 22.25 -14.44 -23.25
N PHE A 235 22.99 -13.58 -22.57
CA PHE A 235 23.53 -12.35 -23.14
C PHE A 235 24.68 -12.60 -24.14
N THR A 236 24.85 -11.68 -25.09
CA THR A 236 26.04 -11.65 -25.95
C THR A 236 27.31 -11.44 -25.11
N PRO A 237 28.53 -11.75 -25.63
CA PRO A 237 29.76 -11.53 -24.89
C PRO A 237 29.94 -10.08 -24.40
N LEU A 238 29.56 -9.08 -25.22
CA LEU A 238 29.57 -7.67 -24.81
C LEU A 238 28.47 -7.37 -23.78
N GLY A 239 27.27 -7.94 -23.97
CA GLY A 239 26.18 -7.86 -23.00
C GLY A 239 26.60 -8.37 -21.62
N LYS A 240 27.35 -9.48 -21.55
CA LYS A 240 27.89 -10.05 -20.30
C LYS A 240 28.87 -9.12 -19.58
N ILE A 241 29.70 -8.38 -20.33
CA ILE A 241 30.60 -7.39 -19.73
C ILE A 241 29.79 -6.24 -19.14
N ILE A 242 28.82 -5.72 -19.89
CA ILE A 242 27.94 -4.63 -19.45
C ILE A 242 27.13 -5.06 -18.22
N THR A 243 26.52 -6.24 -18.24
CA THR A 243 25.77 -6.75 -17.09
C THR A 243 26.68 -7.01 -15.90
N GLY A 244 27.93 -7.43 -16.10
CA GLY A 244 28.92 -7.54 -15.03
C GLY A 244 29.18 -6.20 -14.31
N PHE A 245 29.40 -5.12 -15.05
CA PHE A 245 29.53 -3.78 -14.45
C PHE A 245 28.23 -3.33 -13.78
N MET A 246 27.10 -3.57 -14.43
CA MET A 246 25.78 -3.25 -13.91
C MET A 246 25.52 -3.94 -12.56
N CYS A 247 25.91 -5.20 -12.38
CA CYS A 247 25.74 -5.91 -11.10
C CYS A 247 26.49 -5.22 -9.95
N VAL A 248 27.70 -4.69 -10.19
CA VAL A 248 28.46 -3.96 -9.17
C VAL A 248 27.77 -2.62 -8.85
N THR A 249 27.31 -1.91 -9.89
CA THR A 249 26.60 -0.63 -9.72
C THR A 249 25.25 -0.81 -9.02
N ALA A 250 24.52 -1.88 -9.32
CA ALA A 250 23.23 -2.24 -8.73
C ALA A 250 23.31 -2.30 -7.20
N VAL A 251 24.30 -3.03 -6.68
CA VAL A 251 24.53 -3.15 -5.23
C VAL A 251 24.79 -1.77 -4.61
N ALA A 252 25.63 -0.95 -5.25
CA ALA A 252 25.95 0.38 -4.72
C ALA A 252 24.72 1.33 -4.69
N VAL A 253 23.88 1.30 -5.74
CA VAL A 253 22.72 2.19 -5.88
C VAL A 253 21.63 1.85 -4.86
N PHE A 254 21.36 0.57 -4.60
CA PHE A 254 20.30 0.15 -3.68
C PHE A 254 20.75 0.00 -2.22
N ALA A 255 22.05 -0.15 -1.95
CA ALA A 255 22.57 -0.23 -0.58
C ALA A 255 22.34 1.07 0.21
N VAL A 256 22.54 2.23 -0.42
CA VAL A 256 22.42 3.55 0.22
C VAL A 256 21.01 3.82 0.74
N PRO A 257 19.93 3.80 -0.07
CA PRO A 257 18.59 4.08 0.42
C PRO A 257 18.14 3.07 1.49
N THR A 258 18.54 1.80 1.36
CA THR A 258 18.26 0.76 2.36
C THR A 258 18.91 1.07 3.70
N ALA A 259 20.19 1.46 3.71
CA ALA A 259 20.92 1.82 4.92
C ALA A 259 20.38 3.11 5.58
N VAL A 260 19.98 4.08 4.77
CA VAL A 260 19.41 5.37 5.23
C VAL A 260 18.05 5.15 5.88
N ILE A 261 17.16 4.39 5.23
CA ILE A 261 15.85 4.07 5.79
C ILE A 261 16.01 3.25 7.08
N GLY A 262 16.88 2.22 7.08
CA GLY A 262 17.13 1.38 8.24
C GLY A 262 17.66 2.17 9.45
N SER A 263 18.68 2.99 9.26
CA SER A 263 19.23 3.84 10.33
C SER A 263 18.23 4.90 10.81
N GLY A 264 17.42 5.45 9.90
CA GLY A 264 16.33 6.36 10.23
C GLY A 264 15.28 5.71 11.12
N PHE A 265 14.85 4.47 10.82
CA PHE A 265 13.92 3.73 11.67
C PHE A 265 14.50 3.48 13.07
N VAL A 266 15.76 3.04 13.17
CA VAL A 266 16.43 2.82 14.47
C VAL A 266 16.42 4.11 15.29
N ARG A 267 16.80 5.24 14.68
CA ARG A 267 16.80 6.55 15.35
C ARG A 267 15.41 6.96 15.82
N ALA A 268 14.40 6.78 14.97
CA ALA A 268 13.04 7.18 15.29
C ALA A 268 12.42 6.32 16.41
N VAL A 269 12.75 5.02 16.47
CA VAL A 269 12.36 4.13 17.57
C VAL A 269 13.06 4.50 18.87
N GLN A 270 14.37 4.82 18.84
CA GLN A 270 15.13 5.27 20.01
C GLN A 270 14.53 6.55 20.62
N GLN A 271 14.20 7.54 19.78
CA GLN A 271 13.56 8.78 20.21
C GLN A 271 12.18 8.54 20.85
N SER A 272 11.42 7.54 20.36
CA SER A 272 10.09 7.21 20.91
C SER A 272 10.14 6.45 22.25
N THR A 273 11.16 5.59 22.45
CA THR A 273 11.27 4.73 23.65
C THR A 273 12.08 5.39 24.76
N GLY A 274 12.86 6.44 24.46
CA GLY A 274 13.79 7.05 25.41
C GLY A 274 14.92 6.13 25.88
N LYS A 275 15.09 4.98 25.21
CA LYS A 275 16.14 3.99 25.48
C LYS A 275 17.15 4.03 24.33
N GLU A 276 18.39 4.32 24.68
CA GLU A 276 19.53 4.25 23.76
C GLU A 276 19.82 2.76 23.50
N PHE A 277 19.56 2.29 22.28
CA PHE A 277 19.94 0.95 21.86
C PHE A 277 21.39 1.01 21.37
N THR A 278 22.32 0.65 22.24
CA THR A 278 23.71 0.38 21.84
C THR A 278 23.70 -0.93 21.06
N VAL A 279 23.89 -0.85 19.74
CA VAL A 279 24.22 -2.02 18.94
C VAL A 279 25.68 -2.31 19.24
N ASP A 280 25.91 -3.20 20.21
CA ASP A 280 27.25 -3.76 20.44
C ASP A 280 27.63 -4.55 19.20
N ALA A 281 28.43 -3.93 18.34
CA ALA A 281 29.06 -4.60 17.22
C ALA A 281 30.04 -5.63 17.80
N ALA A 282 29.64 -6.89 17.79
CA ALA A 282 30.49 -8.04 18.07
C ALA A 282 31.44 -8.33 16.91
#